data_AF-A0A443S3V1-F1
#
_entry.id   AF-A0A443S3V1-F1
#
_cell.length_a   1.000
_cell.length_b   1.000
_cell.length_c   1.000
_cell.angle_alpha   90.00
_cell.angle_beta   90.00
_cell.angle_gamma   90.00
#
_symmetry.space_group_name_H-M   'P 1'
#
loop_
_entity.id
_entity.type
_entity.pdbx_description
1 polymer ?
#
loop_
_entity_poly.entity_id
_entity_poly.type
_entity_poly.pdbx_seq_one_letter_code
_entity_poly.pdbx_strand_id
1 'polypeptide(L)'
;TFKRATLWLGGQRVKGTNKWEWTDGRPVKYTRWNRGEPNNANNNENCIQFYSNGGGYSGKWNDYPCHVSEHGVCEIWLKDTRLNEKDMKLTEVDAKMN
;
A
#
# COMPACT_ATOMS: atom_id res chain seq x y z
N THR A 1 -5.50 18.21 10.89
CA THR A 1 -5.91 16.88 11.38
C THR A 1 -6.16 15.96 10.21
N PHE A 2 -5.35 14.91 10.02
CA PHE A 2 -5.64 13.90 9.01
C PHE A 2 -6.88 13.11 9.45
N LYS A 3 -8.01 13.37 8.79
CA LYS A 3 -9.23 12.56 8.94
C LYS A 3 -8.91 11.11 8.52
N ARG A 4 -9.67 10.13 9.05
CA ARG A 4 -9.53 8.69 8.73
C ARG A 4 -9.15 8.51 7.26
N ALA A 5 -8.01 7.88 7.02
CA ALA A 5 -7.45 7.75 5.68
C ALA A 5 -7.19 6.27 5.40
N THR A 6 -7.73 5.82 4.28
CA THR A 6 -7.30 4.61 3.58
C THR A 6 -6.29 5.01 2.52
N LEU A 7 -5.33 4.12 2.27
CA LEU A 7 -4.28 4.32 1.28
C LEU A 7 -4.16 3.09 0.41
N TRP A 8 -3.90 3.26 -0.87
CA TRP A 8 -3.44 2.18 -1.73
C TRP A 8 -2.00 1.80 -1.38
N LEU A 9 -1.78 0.49 -1.24
CA LEU A 9 -0.45 -0.11 -1.37
C LEU A 9 -0.29 -0.64 -2.78
N GLY A 10 0.94 -0.88 -3.23
CA GLY A 10 1.22 -1.44 -4.55
C GLY A 10 0.88 -2.92 -4.71
N GLY A 11 -0.01 -3.49 -3.89
CA GLY A 11 -0.34 -4.92 -3.94
C GLY A 11 -1.58 -5.21 -4.79
N GLN A 12 -1.51 -6.22 -5.65
CA GLN A 12 -2.62 -6.65 -6.50
C GLN A 12 -2.80 -8.18 -6.50
N ARG A 13 -4.03 -8.64 -6.73
CA ARG A 13 -4.34 -10.06 -6.89
C ARG A 13 -3.90 -10.54 -8.27
N VAL A 14 -3.20 -11.66 -8.32
CA VAL A 14 -2.81 -12.30 -9.57
C VAL A 14 -4.04 -12.92 -10.23
N LYS A 15 -4.34 -12.48 -11.45
CA LYS A 15 -5.55 -12.87 -12.21
C LYS A 15 -5.74 -14.39 -12.25
N GLY A 16 -6.96 -14.83 -11.91
CA GLY A 16 -7.32 -16.25 -11.90
C GLY A 16 -6.76 -17.05 -10.71
N THR A 17 -6.21 -16.38 -9.70
CA THR A 17 -5.65 -17.02 -8.50
C THR A 17 -6.04 -16.25 -7.23
N ASN A 18 -5.75 -16.84 -6.07
CA ASN A 18 -5.82 -16.17 -4.76
C ASN A 18 -4.45 -15.69 -4.25
N LYS A 19 -3.47 -15.54 -5.14
CA LYS A 19 -2.13 -15.04 -4.82
C LYS A 19 -2.06 -13.53 -5.01
N TRP A 20 -1.12 -12.91 -4.29
CA TRP A 20 -0.87 -11.47 -4.30
C TRP A 20 0.55 -11.18 -4.72
N GLU A 21 0.73 -10.12 -5.51
CA GLU A 21 2.03 -9.59 -5.94
C GLU A 21 2.09 -8.08 -5.75
N TRP A 22 3.30 -7.56 -5.54
CA TRP A 22 3.56 -6.12 -5.59
C TRP A 22 3.66 -5.65 -7.04
N THR A 23 3.50 -4.35 -7.28
CA THR A 23 3.57 -3.71 -8.60
C THR A 23 4.91 -3.89 -9.32
N ASP A 24 5.96 -4.31 -8.60
CA ASP A 24 7.26 -4.67 -9.17
C ASP A 24 7.41 -6.17 -9.50
N GLY A 25 6.33 -6.94 -9.38
CA GLY A 25 6.27 -8.37 -9.69
C GLY A 25 6.75 -9.29 -8.57
N ARG A 26 7.24 -8.76 -7.43
CA ARG A 26 7.62 -9.60 -6.30
C ARG A 26 6.36 -10.20 -5.63
N PRO A 27 6.37 -11.47 -5.21
CA PRO A 27 5.24 -12.05 -4.48
C PRO A 27 5.09 -11.40 -3.11
N VAL A 28 3.84 -11.17 -2.68
CA VAL A 28 3.54 -10.71 -1.32
C VAL A 28 3.77 -11.87 -0.35
N LYS A 29 4.80 -11.75 0.49
CA LYS A 29 5.14 -12.77 1.51
C LYS A 29 4.65 -12.39 2.91
N TYR A 30 4.77 -11.12 3.26
CA TYR A 30 4.24 -10.58 4.50
C TYR A 30 2.82 -10.10 4.28
N THR A 31 1.93 -10.39 5.23
CA THR A 31 0.55 -9.89 5.18
C THR A 31 0.13 -9.32 6.52
N ARG A 32 -0.75 -8.32 6.48
CA ARG A 32 -1.36 -7.73 7.67
C ARG A 32 -2.85 -7.49 7.47
N TRP A 33 -3.52 -8.47 6.85
CA TRP A 33 -4.97 -8.46 6.64
C TRP A 33 -5.74 -8.16 7.92
N ASN A 34 -6.82 -7.40 7.76
CA ASN A 34 -7.82 -7.26 8.80
C ASN A 34 -8.52 -8.60 9.04
N ARG A 35 -9.16 -8.74 10.21
CA ARG A 35 -9.98 -9.92 10.48
C ARG A 35 -11.08 -10.03 9.43
N GLY A 36 -11.13 -11.14 8.72
CA GLY A 36 -12.08 -11.40 7.65
C GLY A 36 -11.49 -11.21 6.25
N GLU A 37 -10.32 -10.59 6.14
CA GLU A 37 -9.69 -10.29 4.84
C GLU A 37 -8.56 -11.26 4.47
N PRO A 38 -8.27 -11.43 3.17
CA PRO A 38 -9.01 -10.87 2.04
C PRO A 38 -10.32 -11.64 1.76
N ASN A 39 -11.42 -10.93 1.54
CA ASN A 39 -12.76 -11.52 1.41
C ASN A 39 -13.29 -11.56 -0.03
N ASN A 40 -12.66 -10.82 -0.96
CA ASN A 40 -13.06 -10.68 -2.35
C ASN A 40 -14.55 -10.32 -2.54
N ALA A 41 -15.05 -9.29 -1.85
CA ALA A 41 -16.46 -8.94 -1.86
C ALA A 41 -16.95 -8.68 -3.28
N ASN A 42 -18.14 -9.21 -3.59
CA ASN A 42 -18.75 -9.14 -4.92
C ASN A 42 -17.85 -9.67 -6.06
N ASN A 43 -16.85 -10.49 -5.75
CA ASN A 43 -15.83 -10.98 -6.67
C ASN A 43 -15.06 -9.85 -7.39
N ASN A 44 -14.90 -8.69 -6.77
CA ASN A 44 -14.33 -7.50 -7.43
C ASN A 44 -13.33 -6.73 -6.54
N GLU A 45 -12.57 -7.42 -5.69
CA GLU A 45 -11.58 -6.78 -4.82
C GLU A 45 -10.20 -7.35 -5.07
N ASN A 46 -9.39 -6.57 -5.81
CA ASN A 46 -8.13 -7.06 -6.37
C ASN A 46 -6.93 -6.16 -6.05
N CYS A 47 -7.10 -5.13 -5.21
CA CYS A 47 -6.05 -4.20 -4.80
C CYS A 47 -5.95 -4.11 -3.28
N ILE A 48 -4.73 -3.97 -2.74
CA ILE A 48 -4.49 -3.87 -1.29
C ILE A 48 -4.71 -2.44 -0.82
N GLN A 49 -5.71 -2.25 0.02
CA GLN A 49 -5.99 -1.02 0.74
C GLN A 49 -5.44 -1.13 2.18
N PHE A 50 -4.85 -0.04 2.68
CA PHE A 50 -4.28 0.08 4.01
C PHE A 50 -5.05 1.11 4.85
N TYR A 51 -5.48 0.70 6.04
CA TYR A 51 -6.10 1.62 7.00
C TYR A 51 -5.03 2.38 7.78
N SER A 52 -4.67 3.60 7.35
CA SER A 52 -3.64 4.40 8.06
C SER A 52 -4.15 4.93 9.40
N ASN A 53 -5.43 5.28 9.45
CA ASN A 53 -6.13 5.67 10.68
C ASN A 53 -7.59 5.18 10.62
N GLY A 54 -7.87 4.05 11.28
CA GLY A 54 -9.15 3.35 11.22
C GLY A 54 -9.66 2.86 12.58
N GLY A 55 -9.15 3.40 13.70
CA GLY A 55 -9.46 2.88 15.04
C GLY A 55 -8.94 1.44 15.21
N GLY A 56 -9.83 0.48 15.46
CA GLY A 56 -9.46 -0.94 15.62
C GLY A 56 -8.83 -1.59 14.37
N TYR A 57 -8.99 -0.97 13.20
CA TYR A 57 -8.41 -1.43 11.94
C TYR A 57 -7.07 -0.77 11.60
N SER A 58 -6.59 0.17 12.42
CA SER A 58 -5.37 0.92 12.13
C SER A 58 -4.19 -0.01 11.88
N GLY A 59 -3.54 0.20 10.74
CA GLY A 59 -2.41 -0.57 10.27
C GLY A 59 -2.76 -1.88 9.58
N LYS A 60 -4.04 -2.26 9.47
CA LYS A 60 -4.49 -3.50 8.81
C LYS A 60 -4.79 -3.28 7.34
N TRP A 61 -4.87 -4.39 6.60
CA TRP A 61 -5.13 -4.40 5.17
C TRP A 61 -6.54 -4.89 4.84
N ASN A 62 -7.04 -4.43 3.71
CA ASN A 62 -8.26 -4.88 3.06
C ASN A 62 -7.95 -5.17 1.60
N ASP A 63 -8.60 -6.16 0.98
CA ASP A 63 -8.73 -6.16 -0.48
C ASP A 63 -9.91 -5.26 -0.86
N TYR A 64 -9.74 -4.44 -1.89
CA TYR A 64 -10.77 -3.47 -2.26
C TYR A 64 -10.82 -3.28 -3.79
N PRO A 65 -11.93 -2.77 -4.36
CA PRO A 65 -12.03 -2.58 -5.80
C PRO A 65 -11.04 -1.54 -6.30
N CYS A 66 -10.17 -1.94 -7.22
CA CYS A 66 -9.05 -1.13 -7.72
C CYS A 66 -9.43 0.20 -8.37
N HIS A 67 -10.69 0.37 -8.78
CA HIS A 67 -11.17 1.57 -9.48
C HIS A 67 -11.56 2.70 -8.54
N VAL A 68 -11.57 2.47 -7.22
CA VAL A 68 -11.87 3.52 -6.24
C VAL A 68 -10.70 4.50 -6.16
N SER A 69 -11.01 5.79 -6.23
CA SER A 69 -10.01 6.85 -6.16
C SER A 69 -9.59 7.09 -4.71
N GLU A 70 -8.34 6.79 -4.38
CA GLU A 70 -7.73 7.04 -3.07
C GLU A 70 -6.27 7.48 -3.23
N HIS A 71 -5.68 8.02 -2.15
CA HIS A 71 -4.25 8.30 -2.11
C HIS A 71 -3.44 7.00 -2.06
N GLY A 72 -2.23 7.01 -2.60
CA GLY A 72 -1.33 5.85 -2.61
C GLY A 72 -0.01 6.11 -1.92
N VAL A 73 0.64 5.05 -1.45
CA VAL A 73 2.02 5.06 -0.97
C VAL A 73 2.94 4.59 -2.10
N CYS A 74 4.02 5.33 -2.35
CA CYS A 74 5.05 4.94 -3.32
C CYS A 74 6.26 4.34 -2.61
N GLU A 75 6.79 3.23 -3.15
CA GLU A 75 8.10 2.69 -2.80
C GLU A 75 9.09 3.11 -3.89
N ILE A 76 10.22 3.68 -3.50
CA ILE A 76 11.33 4.03 -4.41
C ILE A 76 12.61 3.35 -3.94
N TRP A 77 13.43 2.92 -4.90
CA TRP A 77 14.76 2.38 -4.60
C TRP A 77 15.79 3.49 -4.70
N LEU A 78 16.52 3.76 -3.62
CA LEU A 78 17.53 4.83 -3.58
C LEU A 78 18.78 4.55 -4.46
N LYS A 79 18.86 3.36 -5.07
CA LYS A 79 19.87 3.01 -6.10
C LYS A 79 19.31 3.01 -7.51
N ASP A 80 18.08 3.48 -7.69
CA ASP A 80 17.52 3.73 -9.01
C ASP A 80 18.37 4.80 -9.70
N THR A 81 19.16 4.40 -10.71
CA THR A 81 20.07 5.26 -11.47
C THR A 81 19.37 6.37 -12.25
N ARG A 82 18.03 6.45 -12.15
CA ARG A 82 17.19 7.52 -12.69
C ARG A 82 16.99 8.70 -11.74
N LEU A 83 17.36 8.56 -10.45
CA LEU A 83 17.32 9.64 -9.47
C LEU A 83 18.74 10.13 -9.23
N ASN A 84 18.98 11.44 -9.41
CA ASN A 84 20.27 12.03 -9.14
C ASN A 84 20.41 12.34 -7.63
N GLU A 85 21.64 12.56 -7.14
CA GLU A 85 21.90 12.84 -5.72
C GLU A 85 21.10 14.03 -5.15
N LYS A 86 20.61 14.95 -6.00
CA LYS A 86 19.77 16.08 -5.57
C LYS A 86 18.33 15.66 -5.26
N ASP A 87 17.82 14.64 -5.96
CA ASP A 87 16.47 14.09 -5.75
C ASP A 87 16.39 13.26 -4.46
N MET A 88 17.50 12.65 -4.03
CA MET A 88 17.61 11.88 -2.78
C MET A 88 17.68 12.77 -1.52
N LYS A 89 18.09 14.05 -1.64
CA LYS A 89 18.19 14.96 -0.48
C LYS A 89 16.85 15.46 0.05
N LEU A 90 15.73 15.18 -0.62
CA LEU A 90 14.40 15.56 -0.16
C LEU A 90 13.84 14.63 0.94
N THR A 91 14.51 13.51 1.27
CA THR A 91 14.02 12.54 2.27
C THR A 91 14.70 12.65 3.66
N GLU A 92 15.57 13.63 3.90
CA GLU A 92 16.26 13.82 5.19
C GLU A 92 15.78 15.01 6.05
N VAL A 93 14.69 15.68 5.65
CA VAL A 93 14.09 16.78 6.42
C VAL A 93 12.73 16.27 6.93
N ASP A 94 12.66 15.54 8.06
CA ASP A 94 12.18 16.12 9.33
C ASP A 94 12.47 15.21 10.57
N ALA A 95 13.46 14.30 10.52
CA ALA A 95 13.80 13.46 11.67
C ALA A 95 14.74 14.13 12.70
N LYS A 96 14.93 15.46 12.61
CA LYS A 96 15.64 16.25 13.62
C LYS A 96 14.90 17.57 13.84
N MET A 97 14.04 17.60 14.85
CA MET A 97 13.81 18.72 15.78
C MET A 97 12.64 18.37 16.73
N ASN A 98 12.93 17.55 17.75
CA ASN A 98 12.86 17.87 19.20
C ASN A 98 13.00 16.56 19.99
#